data_AF-A0A3S9TNW3-F1
#
_entry.id   AF-A0A3S9TNW3-F1
#
_cell.length_a   1.000
_cell.length_b   1.000
_cell.length_c   1.000
_cell.angle_alpha   90.00
_cell.angle_beta   90.00
_cell.angle_gamma   90.00
#
_symmetry.space_group_name_H-M   'P 1'
#
loop_
_entity.id
_entity.type
_entity.pdbx_description
1 polymer ?
#
loop_
_entity_poly.entity_id
_entity_poly.type
_entity_poly.pdbx_seq_one_letter_code
_entity_poly.pdbx_strand_id
1 'polypeptide(L)'
;MKLHYVLFLVLLLPSVSYAELKNENLLVTVPKGYKIDFKIRKDNMIMTEMVPESESVKNWTEMVTTQVFLGLKNVTPKQFEQRMNKIWMSVCKEAEMVSIREGKENGYPFAVWLQECPLNKSTGKRELTLFKAIKGNDSFYVIQKAFRFVPSKEQFSKWVRFIRSASVCDTRHENHSCPDGFQTSDVES
;
A
#
# COMPACT_ATOMS: atom_id res chain seq x y z
N MET A 1 68.59 3.54 0.26
CA MET A 1 67.26 4.07 -0.11
C MET A 1 66.21 3.42 0.78
N LYS A 2 65.55 4.18 1.68
CA LYS A 2 64.47 3.69 2.55
C LYS A 2 63.12 4.01 1.88
N LEU A 3 62.48 3.01 1.29
CA LEU A 3 61.18 3.15 0.66
C LEU A 3 60.09 3.16 1.75
N HIS A 4 59.49 4.31 2.00
CA HIS A 4 58.34 4.45 2.89
C HIS A 4 57.07 4.11 2.10
N TYR A 5 56.41 3.00 2.44
CA TYR A 5 55.07 2.71 1.94
C TYR A 5 54.06 3.50 2.77
N VAL A 6 53.50 4.55 2.17
CA VAL A 6 52.32 5.25 2.69
C VAL A 6 51.09 4.43 2.31
N LEU A 7 50.46 3.80 3.31
CA LEU A 7 49.21 3.06 3.15
C LEU A 7 48.05 4.07 3.03
N PHE A 8 47.52 4.26 1.82
CA PHE A 8 46.27 5.00 1.61
C PHE A 8 45.09 4.12 2.06
N LEU A 9 44.50 4.46 3.20
CA LEU A 9 43.25 3.86 3.68
C LEU A 9 42.09 4.44 2.85
N VAL A 10 41.58 3.67 1.89
CA VAL A 10 40.39 4.03 1.11
C VAL A 10 39.15 3.84 1.98
N LEU A 11 38.53 4.95 2.39
CA LEU A 11 37.22 4.97 3.05
C LEU A 11 36.15 4.54 2.04
N LEU A 12 35.71 3.28 2.11
CA LEU A 12 34.52 2.81 1.40
C LEU A 12 33.28 3.42 2.05
N LEU A 13 32.78 4.51 1.49
CA LEU A 13 31.46 5.03 1.86
C LEU A 13 30.40 4.04 1.36
N PRO A 14 29.50 3.53 2.23
CA PRO A 14 28.41 2.68 1.79
C PRO A 14 27.52 3.47 0.84
N SER A 15 27.44 3.02 -0.40
CA SER A 15 26.51 3.57 -1.39
C SER A 15 25.11 3.08 -1.04
N VAL A 16 24.26 3.96 -0.54
CA VAL A 16 22.83 3.67 -0.41
C VAL A 16 22.28 3.56 -1.82
N SER A 17 22.05 2.34 -2.29
CA SER A 17 21.44 2.10 -3.60
C SER A 17 19.94 2.34 -3.46
N TYR A 18 19.46 3.44 -4.04
CA TYR A 18 18.03 3.66 -4.18
C TYR A 18 17.53 2.79 -5.32
N ALA A 19 16.53 1.95 -5.06
CA ALA A 19 15.79 1.33 -6.14
C ALA A 19 15.14 2.42 -7.02
N GLU A 20 15.58 2.51 -8.27
CA GLU A 20 15.05 3.46 -9.23
C GLU A 20 13.62 3.01 -9.63
N LEU A 21 12.69 3.97 -9.68
CA LEU A 21 11.35 3.71 -10.20
C LEU A 21 11.45 3.30 -11.67
N LYS A 22 10.68 2.29 -12.06
CA LYS A 22 10.64 1.79 -13.45
C LYS A 22 9.22 1.49 -13.89
N ASN A 23 8.82 1.94 -15.08
CA ASN A 23 7.47 1.78 -15.63
C ASN A 23 6.41 2.41 -14.70
N GLU A 24 5.28 1.71 -14.52
CA GLU A 24 4.18 2.13 -13.65
C GLU A 24 4.38 1.67 -12.19
N ASN A 25 4.34 2.63 -11.26
CA ASN A 25 4.67 2.42 -9.85
C ASN A 25 3.55 2.89 -8.93
N LEU A 26 3.29 2.11 -7.88
CA LEU A 26 2.46 2.54 -6.75
C LEU A 26 3.30 3.42 -5.82
N LEU A 27 2.90 4.67 -5.67
CA LEU A 27 3.47 5.62 -4.72
C LEU A 27 2.68 5.55 -3.42
N VAL A 28 3.27 4.89 -2.43
CA VAL A 28 2.72 4.81 -1.07
C VAL A 28 3.88 4.74 -0.08
N THR A 29 3.84 5.58 0.94
CA THR A 29 4.88 5.61 1.98
C THR A 29 4.52 4.69 3.13
N VAL A 30 5.53 4.21 3.86
CA VAL A 30 5.30 3.59 5.17
C VAL A 30 4.81 4.69 6.11
N PRO A 31 3.63 4.55 6.74
CA PRO A 31 3.13 5.56 7.66
C PRO A 31 4.11 5.78 8.83
N LYS A 32 4.15 6.99 9.39
CA LYS A 32 4.97 7.26 10.58
C LYS A 32 4.58 6.34 11.74
N GLY A 33 5.56 5.72 12.38
CA GLY A 33 5.35 4.77 13.47
C GLY A 33 4.94 3.37 13.03
N TYR A 34 5.06 3.07 11.73
CA TYR A 34 4.82 1.76 11.14
C TYR A 34 6.12 1.18 10.59
N LYS A 35 6.15 -0.14 10.47
CA LYS A 35 7.18 -0.90 9.76
C LYS A 35 6.53 -1.81 8.73
N ILE A 36 7.29 -2.22 7.72
CA ILE A 36 6.93 -3.37 6.89
C ILE A 36 7.25 -4.62 7.70
N ASP A 37 6.23 -5.42 8.00
CA ASP A 37 6.39 -6.64 8.79
C ASP A 37 6.20 -7.90 7.93
N PHE A 38 5.55 -7.77 6.77
CA PHE A 38 5.46 -8.84 5.79
C PHE A 38 5.44 -8.29 4.36
N LYS A 39 6.12 -9.00 3.46
CA LYS A 39 6.12 -8.72 2.02
C LYS A 39 6.22 -10.03 1.28
N ILE A 40 5.38 -10.21 0.27
CA ILE A 40 5.39 -11.42 -0.56
C ILE A 40 5.09 -11.08 -2.01
N ARG A 41 5.77 -11.80 -2.91
CA ARG A 41 5.37 -11.92 -4.30
C ARG A 41 4.84 -13.33 -4.53
N LYS A 42 3.59 -13.45 -4.95
CA LYS A 42 2.97 -14.71 -5.32
C LYS A 42 2.31 -14.55 -6.68
N ASP A 43 2.79 -15.32 -7.66
CA ASP A 43 2.34 -15.25 -9.04
C ASP A 43 2.38 -13.79 -9.58
N ASN A 44 1.23 -13.28 -10.01
CA ASN A 44 1.04 -11.92 -10.50
C ASN A 44 0.57 -10.95 -9.41
N MET A 45 0.81 -11.24 -8.13
CA MET A 45 0.45 -10.36 -7.03
C MET A 45 1.67 -10.06 -6.14
N ILE A 46 1.91 -8.78 -5.89
CA ILE A 46 2.82 -8.33 -4.84
C ILE A 46 1.97 -7.79 -3.70
N MET A 47 2.23 -8.23 -2.47
CA MET A 47 1.55 -7.75 -1.28
C MET A 47 2.57 -7.28 -0.25
N THR A 48 2.32 -6.12 0.36
CA THR A 48 3.10 -5.61 1.49
C THR A 48 2.14 -5.29 2.63
N GLU A 49 2.47 -5.73 3.83
CA GLU A 49 1.72 -5.47 5.05
C GLU A 49 2.59 -4.66 6.01
N MET A 50 2.01 -3.56 6.48
CA MET A 50 2.65 -2.61 7.37
C MET A 50 1.83 -2.51 8.65
N VAL A 51 2.49 -2.61 9.78
CA VAL A 51 1.88 -2.58 11.12
C VAL A 51 2.59 -1.54 11.98
N PRO A 52 1.97 -1.04 13.07
CA PRO A 52 2.67 -0.26 14.07
C PRO A 52 3.98 -0.94 14.50
N GLU A 53 5.03 -0.17 14.79
CA GLU A 53 6.36 -0.71 15.12
C GLU A 53 6.34 -1.77 16.24
N SER A 54 5.45 -1.61 17.22
CA SER A 54 5.23 -2.51 18.36
C SER A 54 4.39 -3.76 18.05
N GLU A 55 3.86 -3.88 16.83
CA GLU A 55 2.96 -4.97 16.41
C GLU A 55 3.62 -5.94 15.41
N SER A 56 2.87 -6.96 15.02
CA SER A 56 3.24 -7.92 13.95
C SER A 56 2.02 -8.29 13.12
N VAL A 57 2.21 -8.81 11.90
CA VAL A 57 1.11 -9.30 11.04
C VAL A 57 0.33 -10.45 11.65
N LYS A 58 0.92 -11.19 12.60
CA LYS A 58 0.24 -12.24 13.38
C LYS A 58 -0.61 -11.66 14.51
N ASN A 59 -0.18 -10.55 15.10
CA ASN A 59 -0.86 -9.90 16.21
C ASN A 59 -0.85 -8.36 16.04
N TRP A 60 -1.87 -7.88 15.33
CA TRP A 60 -2.09 -6.47 15.04
C TRP A 60 -3.44 -6.00 15.56
N THR A 61 -3.52 -4.70 15.87
CA THR A 61 -4.76 -3.97 16.12
C THR A 61 -5.14 -3.11 14.93
N GLU A 62 -4.15 -2.63 14.17
CA GLU A 62 -4.38 -1.88 12.95
C GLU A 62 -3.28 -2.15 11.89
N MET A 63 -3.64 -2.14 10.61
CA MET A 63 -2.71 -2.57 9.53
C MET A 63 -2.95 -1.78 8.25
N VAL A 64 -1.88 -1.48 7.52
CA VAL A 64 -1.93 -1.06 6.11
C VAL A 64 -1.51 -2.22 5.22
N THR A 65 -2.30 -2.53 4.21
CA THR A 65 -1.96 -3.55 3.21
C THR A 65 -1.96 -2.90 1.83
N THR A 66 -0.89 -3.12 1.07
CA THR A 66 -0.83 -2.75 -0.35
C THR A 66 -0.79 -4.02 -1.19
N GLN A 67 -1.53 -4.02 -2.30
CA GLN A 67 -1.55 -5.11 -3.25
C GLN A 67 -1.39 -4.56 -4.66
N VAL A 68 -0.47 -5.15 -5.42
CA VAL A 68 -0.25 -4.87 -6.84
C VAL A 68 -0.57 -6.13 -7.62
N PHE A 69 -1.67 -6.12 -8.36
CA PHE A 69 -2.08 -7.19 -9.27
C PHE A 69 -1.51 -6.91 -10.66
N LEU A 70 -0.36 -7.50 -10.95
CA LEU A 70 0.38 -7.36 -12.20
C LEU A 70 -0.44 -7.86 -13.38
N GLY A 71 -0.57 -7.03 -14.42
CA GLY A 71 -1.29 -7.39 -15.65
C GLY A 71 -2.83 -7.36 -15.53
N LEU A 72 -3.39 -7.03 -14.36
CA LEU A 72 -4.84 -6.93 -14.20
C LEU A 72 -5.37 -5.60 -14.75
N LYS A 73 -5.62 -5.54 -16.06
CA LYS A 73 -6.01 -4.29 -16.76
C LYS A 73 -7.51 -4.13 -17.02
N ASN A 74 -8.26 -5.24 -16.94
CA ASN A 74 -9.66 -5.31 -17.39
C ASN A 74 -10.70 -5.13 -16.28
N VAL A 75 -10.26 -4.76 -15.07
CA VAL A 75 -11.13 -4.53 -13.92
C VAL A 75 -11.19 -3.04 -13.60
N THR A 76 -12.39 -2.49 -13.44
CA THR A 76 -12.56 -1.12 -12.95
C THR A 76 -12.52 -1.08 -11.42
N PRO A 77 -12.14 0.07 -10.81
CA PRO A 77 -12.19 0.23 -9.36
C PRO A 77 -13.57 -0.07 -8.77
N LYS A 78 -14.64 0.34 -9.46
CA LYS A 78 -16.02 0.05 -9.04
C LYS A 78 -16.37 -1.43 -9.09
N GLN A 79 -15.94 -2.15 -10.12
CA GLN A 79 -16.13 -3.60 -10.19
C GLN A 79 -15.39 -4.32 -9.07
N PHE A 80 -14.19 -3.86 -8.73
CA PHE A 80 -13.42 -4.40 -7.61
C PHE A 80 -14.12 -4.15 -6.27
N GLU A 81 -14.56 -2.91 -5.99
CA GLU A 81 -15.37 -2.58 -4.81
C GLU A 81 -16.59 -3.50 -4.69
N GLN A 82 -17.38 -3.65 -5.76
CA GLN A 82 -18.56 -4.50 -5.78
C GLN A 82 -18.23 -5.97 -5.47
N ARG A 83 -17.12 -6.47 -5.98
CA ARG A 83 -16.64 -7.83 -5.66
C ARG A 83 -16.25 -7.95 -4.20
N MET A 84 -15.51 -6.99 -3.67
CA MET A 84 -15.13 -6.97 -2.24
C MET A 84 -16.35 -6.89 -1.33
N ASN A 85 -17.34 -6.08 -1.66
CA ASN A 85 -18.60 -5.97 -0.93
C ASN A 85 -19.32 -7.33 -0.87
N LYS A 86 -19.41 -8.05 -2.00
CA LYS A 86 -20.01 -9.40 -2.05
C LYS A 86 -19.24 -10.40 -1.17
N ILE A 87 -17.91 -10.39 -1.22
CA ILE A 87 -17.08 -11.25 -0.37
C ILE A 87 -17.34 -10.91 1.11
N TRP A 88 -17.33 -9.63 1.46
CA TRP A 88 -17.51 -9.18 2.84
C TRP A 88 -18.88 -9.59 3.41
N MET A 89 -19.96 -9.39 2.64
CA MET A 89 -21.31 -9.82 3.04
C MET A 89 -21.42 -11.34 3.22
N SER A 90 -20.63 -12.14 2.48
CA SER A 90 -20.66 -13.59 2.61
C SER A 90 -20.04 -14.10 3.93
N VAL A 91 -19.14 -13.30 4.53
CA VAL A 91 -18.42 -13.68 5.76
C VAL A 91 -18.88 -12.92 7.00
N CYS A 92 -19.60 -11.80 6.83
CA CYS A 92 -20.09 -10.95 7.90
C CYS A 92 -21.56 -10.56 7.70
N LYS A 93 -22.44 -11.11 8.55
CA LYS A 93 -23.90 -10.96 8.44
C LYS A 93 -24.38 -9.51 8.62
N GLU A 94 -23.69 -8.76 9.48
CA GLU A 94 -24.00 -7.37 9.83
C GLU A 94 -23.00 -6.41 9.17
N ALA A 95 -22.49 -6.77 7.99
CA ALA A 95 -21.56 -5.93 7.26
C ALA A 95 -22.21 -4.62 6.81
N GLU A 96 -21.51 -3.52 7.01
CA GLU A 96 -21.85 -2.21 6.45
C GLU A 96 -20.83 -1.82 5.39
N MET A 97 -21.28 -1.17 4.32
CA MET A 97 -20.42 -0.75 3.21
C MET A 97 -20.81 0.65 2.77
N VAL A 98 -19.82 1.52 2.58
CA VAL A 98 -20.03 2.91 2.16
C VAL A 98 -19.09 3.26 1.02
N SER A 99 -19.63 3.55 -0.16
CA SER A 99 -18.85 4.18 -1.22
C SER A 99 -18.56 5.62 -0.83
N ILE A 100 -17.28 6.02 -0.84
CA ILE A 100 -16.86 7.36 -0.41
C ILE A 100 -16.63 8.27 -1.61
N ARG A 101 -15.86 7.79 -2.60
CA ARG A 101 -15.49 8.60 -3.77
C ARG A 101 -15.03 7.74 -4.93
N GLU A 102 -15.32 8.19 -6.14
CA GLU A 102 -14.78 7.64 -7.39
C GLU A 102 -14.31 8.80 -8.28
N GLY A 103 -13.40 8.53 -9.21
CA GLY A 103 -12.94 9.55 -10.16
C GLY A 103 -11.64 9.18 -10.85
N LYS A 104 -10.87 10.20 -11.21
CA LYS A 104 -9.50 10.05 -11.73
C LYS A 104 -8.51 10.86 -10.90
N GLU A 105 -7.34 10.30 -10.68
CA GLU A 105 -6.19 10.95 -10.03
C GLU A 105 -4.96 10.67 -10.87
N ASN A 106 -4.23 11.71 -11.27
CA ASN A 106 -3.10 11.59 -12.20
C ASN A 106 -3.47 10.78 -13.47
N GLY A 107 -4.66 11.00 -14.02
CA GLY A 107 -5.18 10.28 -15.19
C GLY A 107 -5.74 8.87 -14.92
N TYR A 108 -5.43 8.26 -13.76
CA TYR A 108 -5.84 6.91 -13.41
C TYR A 108 -7.21 6.84 -12.73
N PRO A 109 -8.15 5.99 -13.19
CA PRO A 109 -9.41 5.76 -12.49
C PRO A 109 -9.20 5.17 -11.10
N PHE A 110 -9.92 5.67 -10.10
CA PHE A 110 -9.88 5.15 -8.74
C PHE A 110 -11.27 5.09 -8.08
N ALA A 111 -11.37 4.28 -7.01
CA ALA A 111 -12.49 4.24 -6.08
C ALA A 111 -11.98 4.16 -4.64
N VAL A 112 -12.68 4.80 -3.71
CA VAL A 112 -12.47 4.75 -2.26
C VAL A 112 -13.77 4.35 -1.60
N TRP A 113 -13.72 3.37 -0.71
CA TRP A 113 -14.88 2.89 0.02
C TRP A 113 -14.48 2.37 1.41
N LEU A 114 -15.47 2.22 2.27
CA LEU A 114 -15.35 1.70 3.63
C LEU A 114 -16.16 0.41 3.75
N GLN A 115 -15.63 -0.55 4.50
CA GLN A 115 -16.36 -1.74 4.93
C GLN A 115 -16.23 -1.88 6.44
N GLU A 116 -17.34 -2.12 7.13
CA GLU A 116 -17.33 -2.48 8.55
C GLU A 116 -17.92 -3.87 8.72
N CYS A 117 -17.30 -4.66 9.58
CA CYS A 117 -17.85 -5.89 10.12
C CYS A 117 -17.83 -5.80 11.65
N PRO A 118 -18.98 -5.65 12.31
CA PRO A 118 -19.05 -5.57 13.77
C PRO A 118 -18.45 -6.78 14.48
N LEU A 119 -18.52 -7.96 13.85
CA LEU A 119 -17.94 -9.21 14.35
C LEU A 119 -17.50 -10.14 13.19
N ASN A 120 -16.20 -10.17 12.92
CA ASN A 120 -15.60 -11.11 11.97
C ASN A 120 -15.46 -12.48 12.62
N LYS A 121 -16.13 -13.50 12.05
CA LYS A 121 -16.14 -14.87 12.62
C LYS A 121 -14.76 -15.54 12.66
N SER A 122 -13.86 -15.19 11.75
CA SER A 122 -12.53 -15.79 11.67
C SER A 122 -11.62 -15.31 12.81
N THR A 123 -11.74 -14.02 13.16
CA THR A 123 -10.86 -13.38 14.16
C THR A 123 -11.52 -13.17 15.51
N GLY A 124 -12.86 -13.28 15.58
CA GLY A 124 -13.65 -12.94 16.76
C GLY A 124 -13.66 -11.44 17.09
N LYS A 125 -13.20 -10.58 16.18
CA LYS A 125 -13.01 -9.14 16.40
C LYS A 125 -13.85 -8.33 15.42
N ARG A 126 -14.17 -7.09 15.79
CA ARG A 126 -14.63 -6.08 14.83
C ARG A 126 -13.55 -5.86 13.77
N GLU A 127 -13.96 -5.48 12.57
CA GLU A 127 -13.05 -5.01 11.55
C GLU A 127 -13.65 -3.84 10.77
N LEU A 128 -12.93 -2.72 10.72
CA LEU A 128 -13.25 -1.56 9.89
C LEU A 128 -12.11 -1.38 8.89
N THR A 129 -12.43 -1.36 7.59
CA THR A 129 -11.41 -1.29 6.53
C THR A 129 -11.74 -0.21 5.52
N LEU A 130 -10.84 0.76 5.40
CA LEU A 130 -10.86 1.81 4.37
C LEU A 130 -10.01 1.35 3.18
N PHE A 131 -10.59 1.36 2.00
CA PHE A 131 -9.94 0.91 0.77
C PHE A 131 -9.74 2.06 -0.21
N LYS A 132 -8.69 1.95 -1.03
CA LYS A 132 -8.56 2.62 -2.31
C LYS A 132 -8.11 1.63 -3.35
N ALA A 133 -8.79 1.60 -4.49
CA ALA A 133 -8.37 0.87 -5.67
C ALA A 133 -8.06 1.84 -6.81
N ILE A 134 -6.98 1.60 -7.54
CA ILE A 134 -6.53 2.40 -8.67
C ILE A 134 -6.30 1.47 -9.86
N LYS A 135 -6.94 1.77 -10.98
CA LYS A 135 -6.69 1.06 -12.25
C LYS A 135 -5.53 1.75 -12.96
N GLY A 136 -4.39 1.07 -13.01
CA GLY A 136 -3.25 1.45 -13.82
C GLY A 136 -3.39 1.00 -15.28
N ASN A 137 -2.39 1.39 -16.08
CA ASN A 137 -2.20 0.92 -17.45
C ASN A 137 -1.54 -0.47 -17.47
N ASP A 138 -0.70 -0.78 -16.49
CA ASP A 138 0.03 -2.04 -16.40
C ASP A 138 -0.52 -2.98 -15.33
N SER A 139 -0.94 -2.43 -14.20
CA SER A 139 -1.40 -3.23 -13.06
C SER A 139 -2.65 -2.63 -12.40
N PHE A 140 -3.24 -3.41 -11.49
CA PHE A 140 -4.27 -2.91 -10.60
C PHE A 140 -3.72 -2.77 -9.19
N TYR A 141 -3.98 -1.65 -8.54
CA TYR A 141 -3.39 -1.30 -7.25
C TYR A 141 -4.47 -1.17 -6.19
N VAL A 142 -4.24 -1.74 -5.02
CA VAL A 142 -5.15 -1.65 -3.88
C VAL A 142 -4.36 -1.27 -2.64
N ILE A 143 -4.88 -0.30 -1.90
CA ILE A 143 -4.39 0.10 -0.59
C ILE A 143 -5.53 -0.06 0.39
N GLN A 144 -5.25 -0.66 1.54
CA GLN A 144 -6.23 -0.94 2.58
C GLN A 144 -5.68 -0.45 3.91
N LYS A 145 -6.55 0.16 4.72
CA LYS A 145 -6.27 0.43 6.13
C LYS A 145 -7.33 -0.25 6.98
N ALA A 146 -6.94 -1.27 7.72
CA ALA A 146 -7.80 -2.02 8.61
C ALA A 146 -7.59 -1.60 10.08
N PHE A 147 -8.69 -1.67 10.85
CA PHE A 147 -8.73 -1.49 12.30
C PHE A 147 -9.54 -2.61 12.94
N ARG A 148 -9.08 -3.14 14.06
CA ARG A 148 -9.82 -4.09 14.92
C ARG A 148 -10.56 -3.39 16.07
N PHE A 149 -10.72 -2.07 15.96
CA PHE A 149 -11.38 -1.19 16.90
C PHE A 149 -12.06 -0.05 16.13
N VAL A 150 -12.87 0.75 16.82
CA VAL A 150 -13.45 1.97 16.25
C VAL A 150 -12.45 3.12 16.41
N PRO A 151 -11.84 3.63 15.33
CA PRO A 151 -10.89 4.74 15.44
C PRO A 151 -11.61 6.03 15.85
N SER A 152 -10.88 6.93 16.54
CA SER A 152 -11.38 8.29 16.76
C SER A 152 -11.61 9.01 15.43
N LYS A 153 -12.42 10.08 15.45
CA LYS A 153 -12.64 10.91 14.26
C LYS A 153 -11.33 11.50 13.73
N GLU A 154 -10.40 11.93 14.59
CA GLU A 154 -9.10 12.43 14.14
C GLU A 154 -8.23 11.32 13.54
N GLN A 155 -8.19 10.14 14.18
CA GLN A 155 -7.47 8.98 13.65
C GLN A 155 -7.99 8.60 12.26
N PHE A 156 -9.32 8.46 12.13
CA PHE A 156 -9.95 8.15 10.85
C PHE A 156 -9.63 9.20 9.78
N SER A 157 -9.71 10.50 10.12
CA SER A 157 -9.41 11.59 9.20
C SER A 157 -7.94 11.62 8.75
N LYS A 158 -6.99 11.22 9.62
CA LYS A 158 -5.58 11.04 9.25
C LYS A 158 -5.43 9.92 8.23
N TRP A 159 -6.11 8.79 8.44
CA TRP A 159 -6.05 7.64 7.54
C TRP A 159 -6.75 7.85 6.20
N VAL A 160 -7.84 8.62 6.16
CA VAL A 160 -8.43 9.09 4.90
C VAL A 160 -7.43 9.92 4.10
N ARG A 161 -6.67 10.82 4.74
CA ARG A 161 -5.64 11.61 4.06
C ARG A 161 -4.50 10.73 3.55
N PHE A 162 -4.03 9.78 4.36
CA PHE A 162 -3.02 8.80 3.95
C PHE A 162 -3.46 8.01 2.70
N ILE A 163 -4.64 7.39 2.75
CA ILE A 163 -5.17 6.62 1.61
C ILE A 163 -5.31 7.50 0.36
N ARG A 164 -5.76 8.75 0.51
CA ARG A 164 -5.86 9.69 -0.61
C ARG A 164 -4.50 10.07 -1.20
N SER A 165 -3.44 10.14 -0.39
CA SER A 165 -2.09 10.47 -0.87
C SER A 165 -1.44 9.35 -1.69
N ALA A 166 -1.88 8.09 -1.54
CA ALA A 166 -1.37 6.99 -2.35
C ALA A 166 -1.75 7.21 -3.83
N SER A 167 -0.80 7.16 -4.76
CA SER A 167 -1.05 7.45 -6.17
C SER A 167 -0.29 6.48 -7.08
N VAL A 168 -0.54 6.57 -8.38
CA VAL A 168 0.19 5.80 -9.40
C VAL A 168 0.88 6.79 -10.32
N CYS A 169 2.12 6.47 -10.69
CA CYS A 169 2.90 7.22 -11.66
C CYS A 169 3.51 6.27 -12.70
N ASP A 170 3.97 6.80 -13.82
CA ASP A 170 4.66 6.04 -14.87
C ASP A 170 5.90 6.78 -15.35
N THR A 171 7.06 6.13 -15.29
CA THR A 171 8.34 6.70 -15.73
C THR A 171 8.44 6.84 -17.25
N ARG A 172 7.49 6.29 -18.01
CA ARG A 172 7.46 6.33 -19.49
C ARG A 172 6.51 7.40 -20.03
N HIS A 173 5.71 8.06 -19.18
CA HIS A 173 4.68 8.99 -19.61
C HIS A 173 4.78 10.33 -18.88
N GLU A 174 5.06 11.40 -19.63
CA GLU A 174 5.23 12.76 -19.09
C GLU A 174 4.01 13.25 -18.32
N ASN A 175 2.80 12.92 -18.79
CA ASN A 175 1.55 13.34 -18.15
C ASN A 175 1.28 12.66 -16.80
N HIS A 176 1.97 11.55 -16.49
CA HIS A 176 1.83 10.81 -15.23
C HIS A 176 3.20 10.58 -14.57
N SER A 177 4.14 11.50 -14.76
CA SER A 177 5.54 11.32 -14.38
C SER A 177 5.71 10.92 -12.91
N CYS A 178 6.62 9.98 -12.67
CA CYS A 178 7.04 9.66 -11.31
C CYS A 178 7.86 10.80 -10.70
N PRO A 179 7.69 11.10 -9.40
CA PRO A 179 8.47 12.12 -8.74
C PRO A 179 9.93 11.69 -8.55
N ASP A 180 10.84 12.65 -8.69
CA ASP A 180 12.26 12.44 -8.41
C ASP A 180 12.49 12.09 -6.93
N GLY A 181 13.40 11.15 -6.67
CA GLY A 181 13.84 10.81 -5.31
C GLY A 181 12.77 10.13 -4.43
N PHE A 182 11.72 9.56 -5.00
CA PHE A 182 10.77 8.75 -4.23
C PHE A 182 11.46 7.50 -3.68
N GLN A 183 11.58 7.42 -2.36
CA GLN A 183 12.14 6.25 -1.70
C GLN A 183 11.13 5.10 -1.73
N THR A 184 11.31 4.16 -2.65
CA THR A 184 10.69 2.85 -2.49
C THR A 184 11.32 2.17 -1.28
N SER A 185 10.50 1.58 -0.42
CA SER A 185 11.03 0.68 0.60
C SER A 185 11.62 -0.54 -0.10
N ASP A 186 12.94 -0.62 -0.07
CA ASP A 186 13.75 -1.56 -0.85
C ASP A 186 13.25 -3.00 -0.76
N VAL A 187 13.33 -3.71 -1.90
CA VAL A 187 13.21 -5.17 -1.98
C VAL A 187 14.64 -5.67 -2.12
N GLU A 188 15.21 -6.21 -1.04
CA GLU A 188 16.25 -7.21 -1.23
C GLU A 188 15.58 -8.51 -1.66
N SER A 189 16.15 -9.12 -2.69
CA SER A 189 15.60 -10.26 -3.45
C SER A 189 15.70 -11.56 -2.68
#